data_AF-A0A3M6G8B1-F1
#
_entry.id   AF-A0A3M6G8B1-F1
#
_cell.length_a   1.000
_cell.length_b   1.000
_cell.length_c   1.000
_cell.angle_alpha   90.00
_cell.angle_beta   90.00
_cell.angle_gamma   90.00
#
_symmetry.space_group_name_H-M   'P 1'
#
loop_
_entity.id
_entity.type
_entity.pdbx_description
1 polymer ?
#
loop_
_entity_poly.entity_id
_entity_poly.type
_entity_poly.pdbx_seq_one_letter_code
_entity_poly.pdbx_strand_id
1 'polypeptide(L)' 'MWLKARTLAALGEHLPASNVEISVQFQKPVRLPADVTLSASAAGSHGQFRVEGQEGIVHMIGSWQPATE' A
#
# COMPACT_ATOMS: atom_id res chain seq x y z
N MET A 1 -1.66 10.13 8.44
CA MET A 1 -1.46 9.45 7.14
C MET A 1 -0.07 8.82 6.94
N TRP A 2 0.72 8.57 8.00
CA TRP A 2 2.09 8.07 7.86
C TRP A 2 2.20 6.71 7.15
N LEU A 3 1.33 5.75 7.48
CA LEU A 3 1.38 4.40 6.92
C LEU A 3 1.20 4.37 5.39
N LYS A 4 0.29 5.20 4.84
CA LYS A 4 0.11 5.37 3.39
C LYS A 4 1.40 5.85 2.74
N ALA A 5 2.00 6.92 3.27
CA ALA A 5 3.24 7.48 2.72
C ALA A 5 4.41 6.48 2.79
N ARG A 6 4.56 5.77 3.92
CA ARG A 6 5.60 4.74 4.08
C ARG A 6 5.43 3.58 3.11
N THR A 7 4.19 3.14 2.89
CA THR A 7 3.85 2.08 1.92
C THR A 7 4.17 2.52 0.49
N LEU A 8 3.79 3.73 0.11
CA LEU A 8 4.09 4.27 -1.22
C LEU A 8 5.60 4.40 -1.48
N ALA A 9 6.37 4.83 -0.48
CA ALA A 9 7.82 4.87 -0.60
C ALA A 9 8.44 3.47 -0.82
N ALA A 10 7.86 2.42 -0.23
CA ALA A 10 8.33 1.04 -0.41
C ALA A 10 7.88 0.43 -1.76
N LEU A 11 6.77 0.90 -2.34
CA LEU A 11 6.25 0.46 -3.64
C LEU A 11 6.92 1.13 -4.84
N GLY A 12 7.95 1.97 -4.66
CA GLY A 12 8.51 2.82 -5.72
C GLY A 12 8.71 2.12 -7.07
N GLU A 13 9.40 0.97 -7.09
CA GLU A 13 9.67 0.20 -8.32
C GLU A 13 8.45 -0.59 -8.86
N HIS A 14 7.36 -0.68 -8.10
CA HIS A 14 6.12 -1.33 -8.53
C HIS A 14 5.16 -0.37 -9.23
N LEU A 15 5.25 0.93 -8.93
CA LEU A 15 4.30 1.94 -9.38
C LEU A 15 4.74 2.54 -10.74
N PRO A 16 3.77 2.97 -11.57
CA PRO A 16 4.06 3.83 -12.71
C PRO A 16 4.74 5.13 -12.27
N ALA A 17 5.60 5.68 -13.13
CA ALA A 17 6.37 6.89 -12.83
C ALA A 17 5.50 8.15 -12.61
N SER A 18 4.29 8.19 -13.17
CA SER A 18 3.38 9.33 -13.11
C SER A 18 1.93 8.93 -13.43
N ASN A 19 0.99 9.86 -13.22
CA ASN A 19 -0.43 9.71 -13.53
C ASN A 19 -1.07 8.45 -12.92
N VAL A 20 -0.79 8.22 -11.63
CA VAL A 20 -1.30 7.08 -10.88
C VAL A 20 -2.26 7.55 -9.80
N GLU A 21 -3.43 6.92 -9.73
CA GLU A 21 -4.35 7.05 -8.62
C GLU A 21 -4.08 5.94 -7.60
N ILE A 22 -4.01 6.32 -6.31
CA ILE A 22 -3.81 5.38 -5.20
C ILE A 22 -5.03 5.42 -4.28
N SER A 23 -5.77 4.32 -4.26
CA SER A 23 -6.87 4.09 -3.33
C SER A 23 -6.40 3.25 -2.14
N VAL A 24 -6.76 3.66 -0.93
CA VAL A 24 -6.42 2.92 0.31
C VAL A 24 -7.62 2.82 1.24
N GLN A 25 -7.69 1.72 1.97
CA GLN A 25 -8.63 1.54 3.08
C GLN A 25 -7.85 1.14 4.32
N PHE A 26 -7.96 1.96 5.37
CA PHE A 26 -7.39 1.66 6.68
C PHE A 26 -8.33 0.76 7.47
N GLN A 27 -7.80 -0.32 8.03
CA GLN A 27 -8.60 -1.35 8.71
C GLN A 27 -8.38 -1.29 10.23
N LYS A 28 -7.29 -1.88 10.74
CA LYS A 28 -6.92 -1.81 12.16
C LYS A 28 -5.76 -0.85 12.37
N PRO A 29 -5.72 -0.11 13.50
CA PRO A 29 -4.59 0.77 13.81
C PRO A 29 -3.31 -0.05 14.02
N VAL A 30 -2.18 0.51 13.62
CA VAL A 30 -0.84 -0.01 13.96
C VAL A 30 -0.51 0.48 15.37
N ARG A 31 -0.24 -0.44 16.30
CA ARG A 31 0.21 -0.09 17.66
C ARG A 31 1.73 0.01 17.66
N LEU A 32 2.29 1.03 18.29
CA LEU A 32 3.74 1.22 18.30
C LEU A 32 4.37 0.68 19.60
N PRO A 33 5.60 0.14 19.55
CA PRO A 33 6.34 -0.20 18.33
C PRO A 33 5.72 -1.40 17.59
N ALA A 34 5.85 -1.45 16.26
CA ALA A 34 5.38 -2.59 15.47
C ALA A 34 6.21 -2.82 14.22
N ASP A 35 6.30 -4.10 13.85
CA ASP A 35 6.71 -4.58 12.54
C ASP A 35 5.47 -4.86 11.69
N VAL A 36 5.57 -4.51 10.40
CA VAL A 36 4.52 -4.80 9.41
C VAL A 36 5.15 -5.34 8.13
N THR A 37 4.45 -6.24 7.47
CA THR A 37 4.80 -6.81 6.17
C THR A 37 3.97 -6.14 5.09
N LEU A 38 4.63 -5.68 4.03
CA LEU A 38 3.98 -5.20 2.81
C LEU A 38 4.05 -6.30 1.74
N SER A 39 2.89 -6.72 1.26
CA SER A 39 2.75 -7.61 0.12
C SER A 39 2.10 -6.83 -1.03
N ALA A 40 2.62 -6.98 -2.25
CA ALA A 40 2.13 -6.27 -3.43
C ALA A 40 2.12 -7.17 -4.66
N SER A 41 1.24 -6.87 -5.62
CA SER A 41 1.29 -7.47 -6.95
C SER A 41 2.57 -7.08 -7.68
N ALA A 42 2.86 -7.77 -8.80
CA ALA A 42 3.94 -7.41 -9.71
C ALA A 42 3.83 -5.94 -10.16
N ALA A 43 4.97 -5.34 -10.52
CA ALA A 43 5.04 -4.00 -11.06
C ALA A 43 4.18 -3.86 -12.33
N GLY A 44 3.50 -2.72 -12.49
CA GLY A 44 2.64 -2.50 -13.66
C GLY A 44 1.70 -1.31 -13.51
N SER A 45 0.89 -1.09 -14.54
CA SER A 45 -0.10 0.01 -14.57
C SER A 45 -1.21 -0.15 -13.54
N HIS A 46 -1.54 -1.39 -13.17
CA HIS A 46 -2.54 -1.72 -12.18
C HIS A 46 -1.94 -2.66 -11.15
N GLY A 47 -2.44 -2.58 -9.93
CA GLY A 47 -2.08 -3.55 -8.92
C GLY A 47 -2.74 -3.32 -7.59
N GLN A 48 -2.40 -4.21 -6.66
CA GLN A 48 -2.96 -4.25 -5.33
C GLN A 48 -1.86 -4.48 -4.30
N PHE A 49 -2.07 -3.98 -3.10
CA PHE A 49 -1.17 -4.21 -1.99
C PHE A 49 -1.93 -4.37 -0.67
N ARG A 50 -1.27 -5.01 0.29
CA ARG A 50 -1.75 -5.27 1.64
C ARG A 50 -0.62 -5.07 2.64
N VAL A 51 -0.93 -4.39 3.74
CA VAL A 51 -0.05 -4.22 4.89
C VAL A 51 -0.61 -5.00 6.07
N GLU A 52 0.17 -5.95 6.57
CA GLU A 52 -0.21 -6.85 7.65
C GLU A 52 0.77 -6.75 8.81
N GLY A 53 0.25 -6.77 10.04
CA GLY A 53 1.06 -6.91 11.24
C GLY A 53 1.24 -8.38 11.61
N GLN A 54 1.60 -8.61 12.87
CA GLN A 54 1.67 -9.95 13.44
C GLN A 54 0.31 -10.67 13.34
N GLU A 55 0.37 -11.99 13.25
CA GLU A 55 -0.81 -12.87 13.22
C GLU A 55 -1.81 -12.56 12.09
N GLY A 56 -1.35 -11.90 11.01
CA GLY A 56 -2.17 -11.58 9.84
C GLY A 56 -3.15 -10.42 10.04
N ILE A 57 -2.96 -9.60 11.09
CA ILE A 57 -3.80 -8.42 11.31
C ILE A 57 -3.62 -7.44 10.15
N VAL A 58 -4.70 -7.16 9.43
CA VAL A 58 -4.68 -6.21 8.32
C VAL A 58 -4.76 -4.78 8.84
N HIS A 59 -3.75 -3.98 8.48
CA HIS A 59 -3.71 -2.56 8.81
C HIS A 59 -4.19 -1.68 7.65
N MET A 60 -3.84 -2.06 6.42
CA MET A 60 -4.23 -1.32 5.23
C MET A 60 -4.29 -2.25 4.02
N ILE A 61 -5.28 -2.03 3.18
CA ILE A 61 -5.32 -2.56 1.82
C ILE A 61 -5.35 -1.38 0.84
N GLY A 62 -4.88 -1.60 -0.37
CA GLY A 62 -4.99 -0.60 -1.41
C GLY A 62 -4.77 -1.14 -2.80
N SER A 63 -5.01 -0.27 -3.76
CA SER A 63 -4.82 -0.52 -5.17
C SER A 63 -4.24 0.71 -5.85
N TRP A 64 -3.61 0.47 -6.98
CA TRP A 64 -3.22 1.52 -7.91
C TRP A 64 -3.74 1.22 -9.31
N GLN A 65 -4.01 2.29 -10.03
CA GLN A 65 -4.45 2.29 -11.42
C GLN A 65 -4.04 3.62 -12.07
N PRO A 66 -4.00 3.71 -13.40
CA PRO A 66 -3.82 4.99 -14.07
C PRO A 66 -4.94 5.97 -13.67
N ALA A 67 -4.58 7.22 -13.39
CA ALA A 67 -5.56 8.26 -13.12
C ALA A 67 -6.37 8.56 -14.38
N THR A 68 -7.69 8.70 -14.22
CA THR A 68 -8.60 9.14 -15.30
C THR A 68 -8.60 10.66 -15.34
N GLU A 69 -8.58 11.27 -16.54
CA GLU A 69 -8.71 12.73 -16.76
C GLU A 69 -10.08 13.27 -16.32
#